data_AF-A0A8T9QDY3-F1
#
_entry.id   AF-A0A8T9QDY3-F1
#
_cell.length_a   1.000
_cell.length_b   1.000
_cell.length_c   1.000
_cell.angle_alpha   90.00
_cell.angle_beta   90.00
_cell.angle_gamma   90.00
#
_symmetry.space_group_name_H-M   'P 1'
#
loop_
_entity.id
_entity.type
_entity.pdbx_description
1 polymer ?
#
loop_
_entity_poly.entity_id
_entity_poly.type
_entity_poly.pdbx_seq_one_letter_code
_entity_poly.pdbx_strand_id
1 'polypeptide(L)'
;MRRVRAGQASLVSRLSFNPADSTASIGSTLVGSPLYQAGLDREDVLRKIDGQRLSSAKAVQELLAAHKPGDVVPVEYRTRGGIRTAQVTLAEDPTLEVVTNETAQKPVTKAMKKFRADWLSGKAK
;
A
#
# COMPACT_ATOMS: atom_id res chain seq x y z
N MET A 1 -17.07 4.97 -2.86
CA MET A 1 -15.71 4.48 -2.61
C MET A 1 -15.74 2.96 -2.60
N ARG A 2 -14.69 2.31 -3.08
CA ARG A 2 -14.47 0.86 -2.94
C ARG A 2 -13.02 0.60 -2.54
N ARG A 3 -12.73 -0.58 -1.97
CA ARG A 3 -11.36 -1.01 -1.68
C ARG A 3 -10.66 -1.33 -3.01
N VAL A 4 -9.45 -0.79 -3.21
CA VAL A 4 -8.67 -1.03 -4.44
C VAL A 4 -8.14 -2.46 -4.47
N ARG A 5 -7.67 -2.96 -3.32
CA ARG A 5 -7.04 -4.28 -3.15
C ARG A 5 -7.59 -5.01 -1.92
N ALA A 6 -8.90 -5.23 -1.89
CA ALA A 6 -9.55 -5.88 -0.75
C ALA A 6 -8.90 -7.23 -0.42
N GLY A 7 -8.58 -7.48 0.85
CA GLY A 7 -7.98 -8.72 1.31
C GLY A 7 -6.52 -8.96 0.92
N GLN A 8 -5.85 -8.03 0.24
CA GLN A 8 -4.43 -8.17 -0.07
C GLN A 8 -3.55 -7.70 1.09
N ALA A 9 -2.43 -8.41 1.28
CA ALA A 9 -1.43 -8.08 2.28
C ALA A 9 -0.62 -6.83 1.87
N SER A 10 -0.18 -6.05 2.86
CA SER A 10 0.54 -4.80 2.66
C SER A 10 1.46 -4.49 3.84
N LEU A 11 2.54 -3.75 3.57
CA LEU A 11 3.41 -3.14 4.58
C LEU A 11 2.92 -1.77 5.06
N VAL A 12 1.88 -1.20 4.40
CA VAL A 12 1.29 0.12 4.71
C VAL A 12 2.39 1.19 4.85
N SER A 13 3.34 1.17 3.91
CA SER A 13 4.51 2.04 3.92
C SER A 13 4.85 2.53 2.52
N ARG A 14 5.38 3.74 2.44
CA ARG A 14 5.96 4.27 1.20
C ARG A 14 7.40 3.78 1.13
N LEU A 15 7.73 3.06 0.06
CA LEU A 15 9.08 2.59 -0.23
C LEU A 15 9.65 3.35 -1.43
N SER A 16 10.91 3.79 -1.31
CA SER A 16 11.67 4.34 -2.43
C SER A 16 12.70 3.31 -2.87
N PHE A 17 12.62 2.85 -4.10
CA PHE A 17 13.45 1.75 -4.62
C PHE A 17 14.74 2.27 -5.24
N ASN A 18 15.84 1.58 -4.95
CA ASN A 18 17.12 1.75 -5.63
C ASN A 18 17.40 0.46 -6.44
N PRO A 19 17.13 0.47 -7.77
CA PRO A 19 17.30 -0.70 -8.63
C PRO A 19 18.75 -1.18 -8.74
N ALA A 20 19.74 -0.28 -8.65
CA ALA A 20 21.16 -0.64 -8.78
C ALA A 20 21.60 -1.63 -7.71
N ASP A 21 21.10 -1.44 -6.49
CA ASP A 21 21.42 -2.28 -5.33
C ASP A 21 20.31 -3.28 -4.98
N SER A 22 19.18 -3.24 -5.69
CA SER A 22 17.95 -3.99 -5.37
C SER A 22 17.51 -3.83 -3.90
N THR A 23 17.50 -2.58 -3.44
CA THR A 23 17.11 -2.19 -2.08
C THR A 23 15.97 -1.18 -2.10
N ALA A 24 15.35 -0.97 -0.94
CA ALA A 24 14.34 0.07 -0.76
C ALA A 24 14.55 0.84 0.55
N SER A 25 14.57 2.17 0.47
CA SER A 25 14.54 3.04 1.65
C SER A 25 13.12 3.22 2.14
N ILE A 26 12.95 3.28 3.47
CA ILE A 26 11.65 3.46 4.12
C ILE A 26 11.30 4.94 4.16
N GLY A 27 10.09 5.30 3.76
CA GLY A 27 9.51 6.60 4.09
C GLY A 27 9.20 6.72 5.58
N SER A 28 8.51 7.77 6.02
CA SER A 28 8.04 7.82 7.40
C SER A 28 7.12 6.64 7.71
N THR A 29 7.45 5.84 8.72
CA THR A 29 6.60 4.74 9.15
C THR A 29 5.38 5.29 9.87
N LEU A 30 4.20 4.82 9.47
CA LEU A 30 2.96 5.22 10.11
C LEU A 30 2.85 4.48 11.45
N VAL A 31 2.40 5.17 12.50
CA VAL A 31 2.13 4.54 13.80
C VAL A 31 1.16 3.38 13.60
N GLY A 32 1.53 2.20 14.10
CA GLY A 32 0.75 0.98 13.95
C GLY A 32 0.89 0.27 12.60
N SER A 33 1.71 0.77 11.66
CA SER A 33 2.05 0.03 10.44
C SER A 33 2.90 -1.21 10.73
N PRO A 34 2.89 -2.21 9.84
CA PRO A 34 3.75 -3.40 9.94
C PRO A 34 5.23 -3.11 10.24
N LEU A 35 5.83 -2.15 9.53
CA LEU A 35 7.24 -1.79 9.73
C LEU A 35 7.46 -1.09 11.08
N TYR A 36 6.52 -0.22 11.50
CA TYR A 36 6.58 0.43 12.81
C TYR A 36 6.51 -0.58 13.95
N GLN A 37 5.57 -1.54 13.89
CA GLN A 37 5.42 -2.58 14.91
C GLN A 37 6.65 -3.51 14.99
N ALA A 38 7.34 -3.71 13.86
CA ALA A 38 8.59 -4.45 13.80
C ALA A 38 9.83 -3.63 14.22
N GLY A 39 9.66 -2.34 14.55
CA GLY A 39 10.73 -1.46 15.01
C GLY A 39 11.63 -0.91 13.90
N LEU A 40 11.20 -0.98 12.64
CA LEU A 40 11.90 -0.37 11.51
C LEU A 40 11.45 1.10 11.35
N ASP A 41 12.38 1.95 10.91
CA ASP A 41 12.11 3.38 10.71
C ASP A 41 12.76 3.90 9.42
N ARG A 42 12.47 5.15 9.03
CA ARG A 42 12.87 5.80 7.77
C ARG A 42 14.36 5.78 7.44
N GLU A 43 15.22 5.55 8.43
CA GLU A 43 16.68 5.49 8.25
C GLU A 43 17.17 4.08 7.89
N ASP A 44 16.29 3.08 7.93
CA ASP A 44 16.60 1.71 7.57
C ASP A 44 16.42 1.47 6.06
N VAL A 45 17.25 0.59 5.52
CA VAL A 45 17.23 0.19 4.11
C VAL A 45 16.85 -1.27 4.00
N LEU A 46 15.67 -1.57 3.46
CA LEU A 46 15.26 -2.94 3.19
C LEU A 46 16.09 -3.53 2.06
N ARG A 47 16.43 -4.80 2.22
CA ARG A 47 17.19 -5.59 1.25
C ARG A 47 16.40 -6.78 0.73
N LYS A 48 15.68 -7.47 1.62
CA LYS A 48 14.84 -8.61 1.26
C LYS A 48 13.55 -8.65 2.05
N ILE A 49 12.51 -9.16 1.41
CA ILE A 49 11.26 -9.57 2.06
C ILE A 49 11.07 -11.03 1.66
N ASP A 50 10.83 -11.90 2.63
CA ASP A 50 10.61 -13.34 2.41
C ASP A 50 11.69 -13.99 1.51
N GLY A 51 12.96 -13.62 1.76
CA GLY A 51 14.11 -14.11 0.99
C GLY A 51 14.30 -13.48 -0.40
N GLN A 52 13.35 -12.70 -0.91
CA GLN A 52 13.42 -12.08 -2.24
C GLN A 52 13.96 -10.65 -2.19
N ARG A 53 14.78 -10.27 -3.17
CA ARG A 53 15.36 -8.90 -3.27
C ARG A 53 14.34 -7.87 -3.77
N LEU A 54 14.52 -6.63 -3.35
CA LEU A 54 13.60 -5.52 -3.63
C LEU A 54 14.03 -4.72 -4.85
N SER A 55 13.82 -5.29 -6.05
CA SER A 55 14.22 -4.65 -7.30
C SER A 55 13.29 -3.52 -7.75
N SER A 56 11.99 -3.59 -7.41
CA SER A 56 11.00 -2.59 -7.81
C SER A 56 9.72 -2.66 -6.97
N ALA A 57 8.91 -1.61 -7.05
CA ALA A 57 7.58 -1.58 -6.44
C ALA A 57 6.68 -2.72 -6.95
N LYS A 58 6.75 -3.04 -8.24
CA LYS A 58 5.95 -4.11 -8.85
C LYS A 58 6.33 -5.49 -8.28
N ALA A 59 7.62 -5.78 -8.17
CA ALA A 59 8.10 -7.05 -7.61
C ALA A 59 7.66 -7.22 -6.14
N VAL A 60 7.72 -6.17 -5.34
CA VAL A 60 7.22 -6.20 -3.96
C VAL A 60 5.71 -6.40 -3.91
N GLN A 61 4.96 -5.74 -4.80
CA GLN A 61 3.51 -5.93 -4.88
C GLN A 61 3.14 -7.36 -5.25
N GLU A 62 3.84 -7.98 -6.20
CA GLU A 62 3.65 -9.38 -6.59
C GLU A 62 3.99 -10.35 -5.45
N LEU A 63 5.08 -10.08 -4.72
CA LEU A 63 5.46 -10.83 -3.53
C LEU A 63 4.36 -10.76 -2.47
N LEU A 64 3.90 -9.56 -2.12
CA LEU A 64 2.87 -9.37 -1.10
C LEU A 64 1.51 -9.95 -1.51
N ALA A 65 1.21 -9.99 -2.81
CA ALA A 65 -0.01 -10.62 -3.32
C ALA A 65 -0.04 -12.15 -3.13
N ALA A 66 1.11 -12.79 -2.90
CA ALA A 66 1.20 -14.21 -2.56
C ALA A 66 0.90 -14.49 -1.07
N HIS A 67 0.77 -13.46 -0.24
CA HIS A 67 0.50 -13.56 1.19
C HIS A 67 -0.89 -13.05 1.56
N LYS A 68 -1.32 -13.40 2.77
CA LYS A 68 -2.56 -12.93 3.38
C LYS A 68 -2.27 -11.89 4.47
N PRO A 69 -3.20 -10.96 4.73
CA PRO A 69 -3.14 -10.14 5.94
C PRO A 69 -3.03 -11.02 7.18
N GLY A 70 -2.11 -10.67 8.08
CA GLY A 70 -1.76 -11.46 9.27
C GLY A 70 -0.57 -12.41 9.08
N ASP A 71 -0.14 -12.69 7.84
CA ASP A 71 1.06 -13.49 7.61
C ASP A 71 2.29 -12.78 8.19
N VAL A 72 3.22 -13.56 8.73
CA VAL A 72 4.47 -13.06 9.28
C VAL A 72 5.61 -13.42 8.33
N VAL A 73 6.28 -12.40 7.79
CA VAL A 73 7.37 -12.57 6.82
C VAL A 73 8.69 -12.03 7.36
N PRO A 74 9.83 -12.68 7.09
CA PRO A 74 11.13 -12.15 7.45
C PRO A 74 11.50 -10.99 6.53
N VAL A 75 11.89 -9.85 7.11
CA VAL A 75 12.40 -8.68 6.40
C VAL A 75 13.84 -8.45 6.79
N GLU A 76 14.75 -8.57 5.81
CA GLU A 76 16.16 -8.26 5.97
C GLU A 76 16.39 -6.77 5.62
N TYR A 77 17.02 -6.04 6.53
CA TYR A 77 17.25 -4.61 6.41
C TYR A 77 18.63 -4.22 6.96
N ARG A 78 19.16 -3.10 6.49
CA ARG A 78 20.41 -2.51 6.97
C ARG A 78 20.11 -1.30 7.83
N THR A 79 20.68 -1.31 9.03
CA THR A 79 20.68 -0.23 10.01
C THR A 79 22.09 0.37 10.12
N ARG A 80 22.27 1.41 10.95
CA ARG A 80 23.60 1.90 11.34
C ARG A 80 24.46 0.83 12.03
N GLY A 81 23.83 -0.13 12.72
CA GLY A 81 24.49 -1.23 13.41
C GLY A 81 24.73 -2.47 12.54
N GLY A 82 24.53 -2.36 11.22
CA GLY A 82 24.69 -3.47 10.28
C GLY A 82 23.36 -4.09 9.82
N ILE A 83 23.47 -5.27 9.21
CA ILE A 83 22.34 -6.01 8.63
C ILE A 83 21.61 -6.77 9.75
N ARG A 84 20.28 -6.68 9.75
CA ARG A 84 19.37 -7.35 10.69
C ARG A 84 18.20 -7.95 9.93
N THR A 85 17.50 -8.87 10.60
CA THR A 85 16.24 -9.43 10.12
C THR A 85 15.19 -9.24 11.20
N ALA A 86 13.99 -8.80 10.80
CA ALA A 86 12.84 -8.68 11.68
C ALA A 86 11.66 -9.47 11.11
N GLN A 87 10.85 -10.04 12.00
CA GLN A 87 9.58 -10.67 11.64
C GLN A 87 8.51 -9.58 11.54
N VAL A 88 7.95 -9.40 10.34
CA VAL A 88 6.96 -8.36 10.06
C VAL A 88 5.61 -9.02 9.82
N THR A 89 4.60 -8.62 10.60
CA THR A 89 3.21 -9.06 10.40
C THR A 89 2.55 -8.16 9.36
N LEU A 90 2.12 -8.73 8.24
CA LEU A 90 1.50 -7.98 7.16
C LEU A 90 0.09 -7.52 7.53
N ALA A 91 -0.29 -6.32 7.13
CA ALA A 91 -1.63 -5.78 7.35
C ALA A 91 -2.48 -5.89 6.07
N GLU A 92 -3.80 -5.68 6.17
CA GLU A 92 -4.65 -5.51 4.99
C GLU A 92 -4.35 -4.15 4.33
N ASP A 93 -4.30 -4.11 2.99
CA ASP A 93 -4.19 -2.84 2.24
C ASP A 93 -5.40 -1.93 2.52
N PRO A 94 -5.21 -0.77 3.17
CA PRO A 94 -6.32 0.14 3.49
C PRO A 94 -6.74 1.03 2.32
N THR A 95 -6.11 0.91 1.14
CA THR A 95 -6.30 1.84 0.03
C THR A 95 -7.73 1.81 -0.51
N LEU A 96 -8.38 2.97 -0.47
CA LEU A 96 -9.71 3.21 -1.03
C LEU A 96 -9.60 4.04 -2.30
N GLU A 97 -10.46 3.77 -3.27
CA GLU A 97 -10.65 4.64 -4.44
C GLU A 97 -12.07 5.21 -4.50
N VAL A 98 -12.14 6.46 -4.95
CA VAL A 98 -13.40 7.12 -5.27
C VAL A 98 -13.83 6.67 -6.66
N VAL A 99 -14.96 6.00 -6.70
CA VAL A 99 -15.62 5.56 -7.94
C VAL A 99 -17.00 6.17 -8.00
N THR A 100 -17.49 6.41 -9.21
CA THR A 100 -18.87 6.85 -9.43
C THR A 100 -19.85 5.77 -8.97
N ASN A 101 -21.10 6.17 -8.72
CA ASN A 101 -22.14 5.20 -8.38
C ASN A 101 -22.39 4.22 -9.53
N GLU A 102 -22.29 4.69 -10.77
CA GLU A 102 -22.37 3.87 -11.97
C GLU A 102 -21.31 2.75 -11.96
N THR A 103 -20.04 3.11 -11.75
CA THR A 103 -18.93 2.15 -11.67
C THR A 103 -19.06 1.21 -10.47
N ALA A 104 -19.64 1.68 -9.37
CA ALA A 104 -19.90 0.88 -8.17
C ALA A 104 -21.20 0.05 -8.24
N GLN A 105 -21.90 0.05 -9.39
CA GLN A 105 -23.22 -0.60 -9.54
C GLN A 105 -24.24 -0.16 -8.48
N LYS A 106 -24.11 1.07 -7.98
CA LYS A 106 -25.07 1.70 -7.05
C LYS A 106 -26.13 2.46 -7.84
N PRO A 107 -27.36 2.59 -7.31
CA PRO A 107 -28.42 3.32 -7.97
C PRO A 107 -28.02 4.77 -8.29
N VAL A 108 -28.37 5.21 -9.50
CA VAL A 108 -28.24 6.60 -9.95
C VAL A 108 -29.61 7.09 -10.34
N THR A 109 -30.24 7.85 -9.44
CA THR A 109 -31.62 8.32 -9.63
C THR A 109 -31.69 9.34 -10.75
N LYS A 110 -32.89 9.51 -11.34
CA LYS A 110 -33.15 10.55 -12.34
C LYS A 110 -32.82 11.95 -11.80
N ALA A 111 -33.11 12.21 -10.53
CA ALA A 111 -32.77 13.47 -9.86
C ALA A 111 -31.26 13.71 -9.82
N MET A 112 -30.46 12.68 -9.47
CA MET A 112 -28.99 12.77 -9.50
C MET A 112 -28.45 13.07 -10.90
N LYS A 113 -29.01 12.42 -11.94
CA LYS A 113 -28.62 12.68 -13.33
C LYS A 113 -28.94 14.10 -13.75
N LYS A 114 -30.14 14.60 -13.42
CA LYS A 114 -30.55 15.97 -13.72
C LYS A 114 -29.65 16.99 -13.01
N PHE A 115 -29.43 16.82 -11.71
CA PHE A 115 -28.55 17.69 -10.95
C PHE A 115 -27.14 17.74 -11.54
N ARG A 116 -26.55 16.57 -11.86
CA ARG A 116 -25.23 16.50 -12.49
C ARG A 116 -25.19 17.26 -13.82
N ALA A 117 -26.22 17.11 -14.66
CA ALA A 117 -26.30 17.82 -15.94
C ALA A 117 -26.45 19.34 -15.77
N ASP A 118 -27.29 19.78 -14.85
CA ASP A 118 -27.48 21.21 -14.55
C ASP A 118 -26.19 21.81 -13.97
N TRP A 119 -25.50 21.08 -13.07
CA TRP A 119 -24.22 21.50 -12.48
C TRP A 119 -23.11 21.63 -13.53
N LEU A 120 -22.89 20.60 -14.35
CA LEU A 120 -21.83 20.60 -15.37
C LEU A 120 -22.08 21.60 -16.50
N SER A 121 -23.32 22.04 -16.70
CA SER A 121 -23.68 23.06 -17.69
C SER A 121 -23.76 24.48 -17.11
N GLY A 122 -23.41 24.67 -15.83
CA GLY A 122 -23.46 25.98 -15.15
C GLY A 122 -24.87 26.49 -14.86
N LYS A 123 -25.88 25.62 -14.93
CA LYS A 123 -27.30 25.93 -14.72
C LYS A 123 -27.81 25.55 -13.33
N ALA A 124 -26.99 24.86 -12.53
CA ALA A 124 -27.29 24.63 -11.13
C ALA A 124 -27.13 25.94 -10.35
N LYS A 125 -28.18 26.31 -9.59
CA LYS A 125 -28.18 27.42 -8.64
C LYS A 125 -27.99 26.87 -7.23
#